data_AF-A0A263E0G5-F1
#
_entry.id   AF-A0A263E0G5-F1
#
_cell.length_a   1.000
_cell.length_b   1.000
_cell.length_c   1.000
_cell.angle_alpha   90.00
_cell.angle_beta   90.00
_cell.angle_gamma   90.00
#
_symmetry.space_group_name_H-M   'P 1'
#
loop_
_entity.id
_entity.type
_entity.pdbx_description
1 polymer ?
#
loop_
_entity_poly.entity_id
_entity_poly.type
_entity_poly.pdbx_seq_one_letter_code
_entity_poly.pdbx_strand_id
1 'polypeptide(L)'
;MFWFVLVCGWGLTAAAIALVWIHVRPGRDLLVGLGIGALGGLLWPLTIWVAVGALFYTRAARRSERAPTDPALIAGKIQQAQAYAQQAEIEGMATSAQYWHAEAQRISAEQQERSSDITHPAATALIVLGSTIAALGTIGLLWFTAPWPEPVALATAPPPSTGQVPGGPSPARLDEPGRTELGNIAKRYGELARLIGDDGNLIAEFTLGTPTPATCNPYAQEPDNGRFIRLPISLKTYDDPTDQLVLLNLGSPWEYVSTDNRSLEASTSAAGSCAYDVPAPLGPNRNYDFEVVLDVPAAPGALVLNALFDDGGWEWSYPGS
;
A
#
# COMPACT_ATOMS: atom_id res chain seq x y z
N MET A 1 -11.19 -10.30 41.39
CA MET A 1 -11.44 -8.84 41.42
C MET A 1 -12.00 -8.29 40.10
N PHE A 2 -11.44 -8.64 38.93
CA PHE A 2 -11.91 -8.13 37.62
C PHE A 2 -13.42 -8.29 37.37
N TRP A 3 -13.97 -9.47 37.67
CA TRP A 3 -15.40 -9.76 37.48
C TRP A 3 -16.32 -8.87 38.32
N PHE A 4 -15.93 -8.54 39.55
CA PHE A 4 -16.70 -7.68 40.43
C PHE A 4 -16.74 -6.23 39.94
N VAL A 5 -15.59 -5.71 39.49
CA VAL A 5 -15.49 -4.37 38.90
C VAL A 5 -16.34 -4.28 37.62
N LEU A 6 -16.35 -5.34 36.81
CA LEU A 6 -17.13 -5.39 35.58
C LEU A 6 -18.65 -5.37 35.86
N VAL A 7 -19.12 -6.17 36.83
CA VAL A 7 -20.55 -6.20 37.22
C VAL A 7 -20.99 -4.90 37.89
N CYS A 8 -20.19 -4.36 38.81
CA CYS A 8 -20.48 -3.08 39.46
C CYS A 8 -20.47 -1.90 38.46
N GLY A 9 -19.52 -1.88 37.53
CA GLY A 9 -19.46 -0.89 36.45
C GLY A 9 -20.72 -0.93 35.58
N TRP A 10 -21.18 -2.14 35.24
CA TRP A 10 -22.42 -2.35 34.49
C TRP A 10 -23.65 -1.79 35.20
N GLY A 11 -23.82 -2.14 36.48
CA GLY A 11 -24.93 -1.67 37.29
C GLY A 11 -24.99 -0.14 37.40
N LEU A 12 -23.84 0.50 37.60
CA LEU A 12 -23.74 1.95 37.68
C LEU A 12 -24.04 2.64 36.34
N THR A 13 -23.59 2.07 35.22
CA THR A 13 -23.82 2.66 33.90
C THR A 13 -25.30 2.56 33.50
N ALA A 14 -25.93 1.42 33.76
CA ALA A 14 -27.35 1.21 33.53
C ALA A 14 -28.21 2.16 34.39
N ALA A 15 -27.85 2.33 35.68
CA ALA A 15 -28.52 3.26 36.57
C ALA A 15 -28.39 4.72 36.11
N ALA A 16 -27.20 5.13 35.64
CA ALA A 16 -26.98 6.48 35.13
C ALA A 16 -27.81 6.78 33.86
N ILE A 17 -27.86 5.84 32.92
CA ILE A 17 -28.67 5.98 31.69
C ILE A 17 -30.16 6.07 32.04
N ALA A 18 -30.63 5.23 32.97
CA ALA A 18 -32.03 5.28 33.43
C ALA A 18 -32.38 6.62 34.08
N LEU A 19 -31.50 7.17 34.93
CA LEU A 19 -31.70 8.46 35.58
C LEU A 19 -31.72 9.62 34.59
N VAL A 20 -30.80 9.64 33.60
CA VAL A 20 -30.79 10.65 32.54
C VAL A 20 -32.07 10.59 31.72
N TRP A 21 -32.55 9.38 31.39
CA TRP A 21 -33.78 9.22 30.60
C TRP A 21 -35.03 9.69 31.35
N ILE A 22 -35.13 9.39 32.65
CA ILE A 22 -36.23 9.86 33.52
C ILE A 22 -36.21 11.39 33.61
N HIS A 23 -35.03 12.01 33.69
CA HIS A 23 -34.91 13.45 33.83
C HIS A 23 -35.23 14.21 32.52
N VAL A 24 -34.86 13.65 31.37
CA VAL A 24 -35.05 14.31 30.06
C VAL A 24 -36.49 14.16 29.52
N ARG A 25 -37.29 13.19 29.99
CA ARG A 25 -38.66 12.95 29.50
C ARG A 25 -39.68 12.71 30.60
N PRO A 26 -40.15 13.77 31.29
CA PRO A 26 -41.28 13.65 32.21
C PRO A 26 -42.54 13.25 31.43
N GLY A 27 -43.08 12.05 31.71
CA GLY A 27 -44.38 11.58 31.18
C GLY A 27 -44.39 10.33 30.30
N ARG A 28 -43.25 9.62 30.11
CA ARG A 28 -43.24 8.31 29.41
C ARG A 28 -43.09 7.14 30.38
N ASP A 29 -43.67 6.00 30.00
CA ASP A 29 -43.68 4.77 30.78
C ASP A 29 -42.27 4.33 31.19
N LEU A 30 -42.08 4.19 32.50
CA LEU A 30 -40.85 3.73 33.16
C LEU A 30 -40.32 2.41 32.59
N LEU A 31 -41.23 1.57 32.08
CA LEU A 31 -40.92 0.29 31.43
C LEU A 31 -40.11 0.46 30.12
N VAL A 32 -40.35 1.51 29.35
CA VAL A 32 -39.62 1.76 28.08
C VAL A 32 -38.18 2.21 28.37
N GLY A 33 -37.99 3.05 29.39
CA GLY A 33 -36.66 3.47 29.83
C GLY A 33 -35.83 2.29 30.34
N LEU A 34 -36.45 1.36 31.07
CA LEU A 34 -35.80 0.16 31.59
C LEU A 34 -35.40 -0.80 30.46
N GLY A 35 -36.23 -0.95 29.43
CA GLY A 35 -35.93 -1.75 28.24
C GLY A 35 -34.76 -1.22 27.41
N ILE A 36 -34.71 0.11 27.19
CA ILE A 36 -33.60 0.76 26.46
C ILE A 36 -32.29 0.66 27.27
N GLY A 37 -32.35 0.85 28.60
CA GLY A 37 -31.20 0.69 29.47
C GLY A 37 -30.63 -0.73 29.47
N ALA A 38 -31.49 -1.76 29.47
CA ALA A 38 -31.06 -3.16 29.39
C ALA A 38 -30.41 -3.50 28.03
N LEU A 39 -30.98 -3.01 26.92
CA LEU A 39 -30.42 -3.19 25.58
C LEU A 39 -29.08 -2.46 25.40
N GLY A 40 -28.99 -1.21 25.87
CA GLY A 40 -27.74 -0.44 25.85
C GLY A 40 -26.65 -1.07 26.71
N GLY A 41 -27.03 -1.62 27.87
CA GLY A 41 -26.14 -2.44 28.69
C GLY A 41 -25.59 -3.62 27.89
N LEU A 42 -26.46 -4.44 27.29
CA LEU A 42 -26.06 -5.66 26.56
C LEU A 42 -25.14 -5.40 25.35
N LEU A 43 -25.31 -4.26 24.67
CA LEU A 43 -24.51 -3.91 23.50
C LEU A 43 -23.09 -3.41 23.85
N TRP A 44 -22.90 -2.84 25.03
CA TRP A 44 -21.61 -2.25 25.44
C TRP A 44 -20.45 -3.26 25.60
N PRO A 45 -20.62 -4.44 26.22
CA PRO A 45 -19.60 -5.47 26.22
C PRO A 45 -19.21 -5.91 24.82
N LEU A 46 -20.18 -5.97 23.91
CA LEU A 46 -19.96 -6.47 22.55
C LEU A 46 -19.05 -5.52 21.77
N THR A 47 -19.25 -4.21 21.89
CA THR A 47 -18.38 -3.21 21.24
C THR A 47 -16.98 -3.19 21.85
N ILE A 48 -16.85 -3.36 23.17
CA ILE A 48 -15.54 -3.52 23.83
C ILE A 48 -14.82 -4.76 23.30
N TRP A 49 -15.50 -5.91 23.20
CA TRP A 49 -14.89 -7.14 22.70
C TRP A 49 -14.46 -7.02 21.23
N VAL A 50 -15.24 -6.35 20.38
CA VAL A 50 -14.86 -6.06 18.99
C VAL A 50 -13.62 -5.15 18.94
N ALA A 51 -13.56 -4.09 19.74
CA ALA A 51 -12.41 -3.20 19.79
C ALA A 51 -11.14 -3.92 20.29
N VAL A 52 -11.27 -4.75 21.33
CA VAL A 52 -10.18 -5.59 21.85
C VAL A 52 -9.73 -6.60 20.79
N GLY A 53 -10.67 -7.26 20.11
CA GLY A 53 -10.40 -8.19 19.01
C GLY A 53 -9.64 -7.52 17.86
N ALA A 54 -10.07 -6.33 17.42
CA ALA A 54 -9.40 -5.54 16.39
C ALA A 54 -7.97 -5.13 16.82
N LEU A 55 -7.76 -4.81 18.09
CA LEU A 55 -6.44 -4.48 18.63
C LEU A 55 -5.52 -5.72 18.67
N PHE A 56 -6.04 -6.89 19.04
CA PHE A 56 -5.27 -8.14 18.98
C PHE A 56 -4.96 -8.53 17.53
N TYR A 57 -5.91 -8.38 16.61
CA TYR A 57 -5.73 -8.67 15.19
C TYR A 57 -4.66 -7.78 14.56
N THR A 58 -4.73 -6.46 14.77
CA THR A 58 -3.72 -5.51 14.26
C THR A 58 -2.34 -5.76 14.86
N ARG A 59 -2.27 -6.16 16.14
CA ARG A 59 -1.01 -6.53 16.79
C ARG A 59 -0.44 -7.86 16.27
N ALA A 60 -1.30 -8.82 15.92
CA ALA A 60 -0.90 -10.09 15.32
C ALA A 60 -0.41 -9.88 13.87
N ALA A 61 -1.12 -9.06 13.07
CA ALA A 61 -0.72 -8.71 11.71
C ALA A 61 0.67 -8.04 11.69
N ARG A 62 0.92 -7.06 12.58
CA ARG A 62 2.25 -6.42 12.69
C ARG A 62 3.36 -7.36 13.18
N ARG A 63 3.03 -8.42 13.92
CA ARG A 63 4.00 -9.47 14.30
C ARG A 63 4.33 -10.38 13.13
N SER A 64 3.40 -10.59 12.19
CA SER A 64 3.61 -11.39 10.99
C SER A 64 4.59 -10.72 10.02
N GLU A 65 4.56 -9.39 9.90
CA GLU A 65 5.45 -8.64 8.98
C GLU A 65 6.87 -8.47 9.53
N ARG A 66 7.05 -8.51 10.85
CA ARG A 66 8.38 -8.59 11.48
C ARG A 66 8.77 -10.05 11.63
N ALA A 67 9.08 -10.70 10.51
CA ALA A 67 9.83 -11.95 10.57
C ALA A 67 11.06 -11.70 11.47
N PRO A 68 11.24 -12.46 12.58
CA PRO A 68 12.40 -12.28 13.43
C PRO A 68 13.62 -12.54 12.55
N THR A 69 14.38 -11.48 12.28
CA THR A 69 15.67 -11.62 11.62
C THR A 69 16.50 -12.43 12.60
N ASP A 70 16.72 -13.71 12.28
CA ASP A 70 17.42 -14.64 13.15
C ASP A 70 18.75 -14.00 13.57
N PRO A 71 19.01 -13.80 14.87
CA PRO A 71 20.28 -13.21 15.32
C PRO A 71 21.49 -14.00 14.79
N ALA A 72 21.33 -15.31 14.52
CA ALA A 72 22.36 -16.11 13.88
C ALA A 72 22.64 -15.69 12.43
N LEU A 73 21.61 -15.31 11.66
CA LEU A 73 21.76 -14.81 10.30
C LEU A 73 22.50 -13.47 10.27
N ILE A 74 22.19 -12.56 11.20
CA ILE A 74 22.86 -11.26 11.31
C ILE A 74 24.33 -11.47 11.70
N ALA A 75 24.61 -12.32 12.69
CA ALA A 75 25.97 -12.66 13.09
C ALA A 75 26.78 -13.25 11.91
N GLY A 76 26.15 -14.11 11.09
CA GLY A 76 26.76 -14.65 9.88
C GLY A 76 27.14 -13.58 8.85
N LYS A 77 26.28 -12.58 8.62
CA LYS A 77 26.57 -11.46 7.72
C LYS A 77 27.74 -10.60 8.20
N ILE A 78 27.81 -10.31 9.50
CA ILE A 78 28.93 -9.57 10.10
C ILE A 78 30.25 -10.34 9.90
N GLN A 79 30.24 -11.65 10.17
CA GLN A 79 31.43 -12.50 10.00
C GLN A 79 31.87 -12.57 8.53
N GLN A 80 30.93 -12.66 7.60
CA GLN A 80 31.22 -12.68 6.16
C GLN A 80 31.83 -11.36 5.69
N ALA A 81 31.27 -10.21 6.11
CA ALA A 81 31.84 -8.90 5.78
C ALA A 81 33.28 -8.73 6.32
N GLN A 82 33.53 -9.21 7.55
CA GLN A 82 34.88 -9.21 8.13
C GLN A 82 35.87 -10.11 7.35
N ALA A 83 35.41 -11.26 6.86
CA ALA A 83 36.24 -12.14 6.05
C ALA A 83 36.63 -11.48 4.71
N TYR A 84 35.70 -10.78 4.05
CA TYR A 84 36.01 -10.02 2.84
C TYR A 84 36.97 -8.85 3.10
N ALA A 85 36.85 -8.18 4.24
CA ALA A 85 37.80 -7.14 4.63
C ALA A 85 39.23 -7.69 4.76
N GLN A 86 39.40 -8.84 5.42
CA GLN A 86 40.71 -9.49 5.58
C GLN A 86 41.30 -9.95 4.25
N GLN A 87 40.48 -10.51 3.36
CA GLN A 87 40.96 -10.93 2.04
C GLN A 87 41.42 -9.74 1.19
N ALA A 88 40.68 -8.63 1.22
CA ALA A 88 41.06 -7.40 0.54
C ALA A 88 42.39 -6.81 1.05
N GLU A 89 42.67 -6.92 2.35
CA GLU A 89 43.96 -6.51 2.93
C GLU A 89 45.12 -7.37 2.41
N ILE A 90 44.93 -8.70 2.31
CA ILE A 90 45.94 -9.64 1.78
C ILE A 90 46.26 -9.34 0.31
N GLU A 91 45.23 -8.99 -0.47
CA GLU A 91 45.37 -8.66 -1.90
C GLU A 91 45.91 -7.23 -2.12
N GLY A 92 46.18 -6.47 -1.06
CA GLY A 92 46.73 -5.11 -1.14
C GLY A 92 45.72 -4.05 -1.61
N MET A 93 44.42 -4.35 -1.57
CA MET A 93 43.34 -3.46 -1.98
C MET A 93 42.83 -2.65 -0.78
N ALA A 94 43.62 -1.64 -0.37
CA ALA A 94 43.33 -0.86 0.84
C ALA A 94 41.94 -0.18 0.86
N THR A 95 41.41 0.21 -0.30
CA THR A 95 40.09 0.88 -0.41
C THR A 95 38.92 -0.08 -0.22
N SER A 96 39.02 -1.32 -0.72
CA SER A 96 37.96 -2.33 -0.54
C SER A 96 37.95 -2.88 0.89
N ALA A 97 39.12 -3.01 1.52
CA ALA A 97 39.19 -3.35 2.95
C ALA A 97 38.47 -2.32 3.82
N GLN A 98 38.71 -1.02 3.58
CA GLN A 98 38.02 0.05 4.31
C GLN A 98 36.51 0.03 4.11
N TYR A 99 36.05 -0.27 2.89
CA TYR A 99 34.63 -0.41 2.59
C TYR A 99 33.98 -1.54 3.41
N TRP A 100 34.58 -2.73 3.43
CA TRP A 100 34.01 -3.87 4.16
C TRP A 100 34.04 -3.69 5.68
N HIS A 101 35.06 -3.02 6.22
CA HIS A 101 35.08 -2.63 7.64
C HIS A 101 33.94 -1.65 7.98
N ALA A 102 33.70 -0.66 7.12
CA ALA A 102 32.60 0.30 7.31
C ALA A 102 31.22 -0.39 7.23
N GLU A 103 31.05 -1.35 6.33
CA GLU A 103 29.81 -2.11 6.19
C GLU A 103 29.54 -3.00 7.41
N ALA A 104 30.55 -3.68 7.94
CA ALA A 104 30.43 -4.46 9.18
C ALA A 104 30.04 -3.57 10.37
N GLN A 105 30.61 -2.37 10.46
CA GLN A 105 30.26 -1.39 11.49
C GLN A 105 28.82 -0.90 11.35
N ARG A 106 28.36 -0.60 10.13
CA ARG A 106 26.98 -0.19 9.85
C ARG A 106 25.97 -1.25 10.31
N ILE A 107 26.16 -2.51 9.93
CA ILE A 107 25.29 -3.63 10.32
C ILE A 107 25.25 -3.78 11.85
N SER A 108 26.39 -3.63 12.52
CA SER A 108 26.46 -3.72 13.99
C SER A 108 25.72 -2.57 14.70
N ALA A 109 25.78 -1.36 14.15
CA ALA A 109 25.10 -0.19 14.70
C ALA A 109 23.58 -0.31 14.56
N GLU A 110 23.08 -0.76 13.41
CA GLU A 110 21.65 -1.03 13.18
C GLU A 110 21.10 -2.08 14.16
N GLN A 111 21.90 -3.11 14.48
CA GLN A 111 21.52 -4.11 15.47
C GLN A 111 21.41 -3.49 16.88
N GLN A 112 22.32 -2.59 17.24
CA GLN A 112 22.32 -1.95 18.55
C GLN A 112 21.12 -1.01 18.73
N GLU A 113 20.74 -0.25 17.70
CA GLU A 113 19.53 0.57 17.70
C GLU A 113 18.25 -0.28 17.78
N ARG A 114 18.16 -1.38 17.03
CA ARG A 114 17.01 -2.29 17.17
C ARG A 114 16.90 -2.91 18.57
N SER A 115 18.03 -3.15 19.22
CA SER A 115 18.05 -3.75 20.56
C SER A 115 17.63 -2.76 21.65
N SER A 116 17.92 -1.46 21.50
CA SER A 116 17.55 -0.43 22.47
C SER A 116 16.06 -0.07 22.41
N ASP A 117 15.43 -0.22 21.24
CA ASP A 117 14.00 0.05 21.04
C ASP A 117 13.08 -0.99 21.71
N ILE A 118 13.64 -2.12 22.17
CA ILE A 118 12.90 -3.17 22.92
C ILE A 118 12.73 -2.81 24.41
N THR A 119 13.42 -1.78 24.91
CA THR A 119 13.26 -1.29 26.29
C THR A 119 12.07 -0.30 26.40
N HIS A 120 10.84 -0.83 26.51
CA HIS A 120 9.62 -0.04 26.72
C HIS A 120 9.54 0.64 28.12
N PRO A 121 9.16 1.93 28.14
CA PRO A 121 8.15 2.40 29.11
C PRO A 121 6.93 3.14 28.49
N ALA A 122 6.77 3.17 27.17
CA ALA A 122 5.70 3.96 26.52
C ALA A 122 4.33 3.24 26.42
N ALA A 123 4.26 1.93 26.63
CA ALA A 123 3.01 1.15 26.45
C ALA A 123 1.93 1.43 27.52
N THR A 124 2.29 2.04 28.64
CA THR A 124 1.35 2.40 29.72
C THR A 124 0.66 3.75 29.50
N ALA A 125 1.23 4.67 28.72
CA ALA A 125 0.67 6.01 28.52
C ALA A 125 -0.51 6.05 27.52
N LEU A 126 -0.49 5.21 26.48
CA LEU A 126 -1.54 5.17 25.46
C LEU A 126 -2.84 4.50 25.93
N ILE A 127 -2.77 3.62 26.93
CA ILE A 127 -3.96 2.97 27.50
C ILE A 127 -4.80 3.97 28.32
N VAL A 128 -4.18 5.02 28.90
CA VAL A 128 -4.87 6.04 29.71
C VAL A 128 -5.54 7.11 28.84
N LEU A 129 -5.00 7.40 27.65
CA LEU A 129 -5.53 8.44 26.75
C LEU A 129 -6.67 7.94 25.83
N GLY A 130 -6.72 6.64 25.53
CA GLY A 130 -7.85 6.06 24.78
C GLY A 130 -9.16 6.04 25.57
N SER A 131 -9.10 5.93 26.90
CA SER A 131 -10.29 5.89 27.76
C SER A 131 -11.02 7.24 27.90
N THR A 132 -10.35 8.38 27.69
CA THR A 132 -10.98 9.71 27.83
C THR A 132 -11.75 10.14 26.58
N ILE A 133 -11.36 9.70 25.38
CA ILE A 133 -12.04 10.08 24.13
C ILE A 133 -13.35 9.29 23.95
N ALA A 134 -13.40 8.03 24.36
CA ALA A 134 -14.63 7.22 24.34
C ALA A 134 -15.71 7.76 25.30
N ALA A 135 -15.31 8.40 26.42
CA ALA A 135 -16.25 9.02 27.36
C ALA A 135 -16.88 10.32 26.80
N LEU A 136 -16.16 11.07 25.96
CA LEU A 136 -16.68 12.32 25.39
C LEU A 136 -17.60 12.12 24.17
N GLY A 137 -17.40 11.04 23.41
CA GLY A 137 -18.26 10.73 22.25
C GLY A 137 -19.70 10.36 22.60
N THR A 138 -19.96 9.85 23.81
CA THR A 138 -21.32 9.46 24.25
C THR A 138 -22.18 10.64 24.69
N ILE A 139 -21.60 11.80 25.01
CA ILE A 139 -22.34 13.00 25.40
C ILE A 139 -22.85 13.79 24.17
N GLY A 140 -22.16 13.73 23.03
CA GLY A 140 -22.52 14.47 21.82
C GLY A 140 -23.74 13.94 21.07
N LEU A 141 -24.08 12.66 21.20
CA LEU A 141 -25.18 12.01 20.48
C LEU A 141 -26.57 12.19 21.14
N LEU A 142 -26.64 12.80 22.33
CA LEU A 142 -27.92 13.08 23.01
C LEU A 142 -28.54 14.44 22.65
N TRP A 143 -27.86 15.28 21.84
CA TRP A 143 -28.35 16.61 21.47
C TRP A 143 -28.94 16.74 20.06
N PHE A 144 -28.87 15.70 19.22
CA PHE A 144 -29.27 15.77 17.80
C PHE A 144 -30.64 15.18 17.43
N THR A 145 -31.57 15.06 18.39
CA THR A 145 -32.97 14.67 18.12
C THR A 145 -33.97 15.80 18.42
N ALA A 146 -33.63 17.04 18.10
CA ALA A 146 -34.63 18.11 18.02
C ALA A 146 -35.41 17.95 16.69
N PRO A 147 -36.76 17.97 16.71
CA PRO A 147 -37.57 17.85 15.50
C PRO A 147 -37.32 19.06 14.58
N TRP A 148 -36.81 18.79 13.39
CA TRP A 148 -36.64 19.75 12.31
C TRP A 148 -38.02 20.26 11.87
N PRO A 149 -38.27 21.59 11.77
CA PRO A 149 -39.55 22.10 11.30
C PRO A 149 -39.79 21.73 9.84
N GLU A 150 -40.97 21.19 9.55
CA GLU A 150 -41.39 20.83 8.19
C GLU A 150 -41.31 22.04 7.25
N PRO A 151 -40.70 21.90 6.06
CA PRO A 151 -40.74 22.93 5.04
C PRO A 151 -42.16 23.06 4.48
N VAL A 152 -42.72 24.26 4.62
CA VAL A 152 -44.02 24.67 4.05
C VAL A 152 -43.97 24.53 2.52
N ALA A 153 -44.86 23.69 1.99
CA ALA A 153 -45.11 23.57 0.57
C ALA A 153 -45.69 24.87 0.01
N LEU A 154 -44.89 25.61 -0.77
CA LEU A 154 -45.38 26.72 -1.59
C LEU A 154 -45.75 26.20 -2.98
N ALA A 155 -46.92 26.65 -3.41
CA ALA A 155 -47.64 26.22 -4.59
C ALA A 155 -46.94 26.57 -5.91
N THR A 156 -47.22 25.70 -6.87
CA THR A 156 -46.91 25.64 -8.29
C THR A 156 -47.04 26.97 -9.05
N ALA A 157 -46.06 27.27 -9.92
CA ALA A 157 -46.21 28.13 -11.08
C ALA A 157 -45.69 27.40 -12.35
N PRO A 158 -46.37 27.53 -13.51
CA PRO A 158 -46.00 26.85 -14.76
C PRO A 158 -44.81 27.52 -15.50
N PRO A 159 -44.17 26.82 -16.45
CA PRO A 159 -42.83 27.14 -16.93
C PRO A 159 -42.81 28.20 -18.05
N PRO A 160 -41.79 29.07 -18.11
CA PRO A 160 -41.39 29.70 -19.36
C PRO A 160 -40.41 28.80 -20.13
N SER A 161 -40.80 28.45 -21.34
CA SER A 161 -39.96 27.80 -22.34
C SER A 161 -39.13 28.87 -23.06
N THR A 162 -37.82 28.95 -22.81
CA THR A 162 -36.82 29.51 -23.76
C THR A 162 -35.40 29.31 -23.24
N GLY A 163 -34.49 28.82 -24.09
CA GLY A 163 -33.03 28.96 -23.89
C GLY A 163 -32.26 27.65 -23.88
N GLN A 164 -32.12 27.05 -25.06
CA GLN A 164 -31.06 26.07 -25.34
C GLN A 164 -29.71 26.79 -25.15
N VAL A 165 -29.05 26.56 -24.02
CA VAL A 165 -27.66 26.96 -23.80
C VAL A 165 -26.80 25.94 -24.56
N PRO A 166 -25.85 26.37 -25.41
CA PRO A 166 -24.90 25.48 -26.04
C PRO A 166 -24.14 24.71 -24.95
N GLY A 167 -24.18 23.39 -25.01
CA GLY A 167 -23.45 22.52 -24.11
C GLY A 167 -21.97 22.89 -24.13
N GLY A 168 -21.50 23.48 -23.02
CA GLY A 168 -20.08 23.51 -22.75
C GLY A 168 -19.55 22.08 -22.74
N PRO A 169 -18.33 21.82 -23.24
CA PRO A 169 -17.75 20.49 -23.19
C PRO A 169 -17.76 20.01 -21.74
N SER A 170 -18.60 19.00 -21.46
CA SER A 170 -18.42 18.15 -20.30
C SER A 170 -16.96 17.70 -20.33
N PRO A 171 -16.19 17.81 -19.22
CA PRO A 171 -14.84 17.26 -19.19
C PRO A 171 -14.96 15.82 -19.67
N ALA A 172 -14.26 15.51 -20.76
CA ALA A 172 -14.24 14.19 -21.34
C ALA A 172 -13.88 13.23 -20.21
N ARG A 173 -14.86 12.41 -19.81
CA ARG A 173 -14.60 11.24 -18.98
C ARG A 173 -13.53 10.48 -19.78
N LEU A 174 -12.30 10.42 -19.27
CA LEU A 174 -11.25 9.62 -19.89
C LEU A 174 -11.87 8.25 -20.13
N ASP A 175 -12.08 7.89 -21.39
CA ASP A 175 -12.59 6.57 -21.74
C ASP A 175 -11.67 5.56 -21.03
N GLU A 176 -12.25 4.74 -20.15
CA GLU A 176 -11.49 3.69 -19.47
C GLU A 176 -10.73 2.92 -20.55
N PRO A 177 -9.39 2.82 -20.45
CA PRO A 177 -8.61 2.08 -21.41
C PRO A 177 -9.21 0.68 -21.56
N GLY A 178 -9.48 0.26 -22.79
CA GLY A 178 -9.99 -1.09 -23.04
C GLY A 178 -9.06 -2.12 -22.40
N ARG A 179 -9.59 -2.92 -21.49
CA ARG A 179 -8.85 -4.03 -20.88
C ARG A 179 -8.69 -5.18 -21.89
N THR A 180 -7.56 -5.87 -21.83
CA THR A 180 -7.31 -7.08 -22.62
C THR A 180 -8.09 -8.27 -22.07
N GLU A 181 -8.04 -9.41 -22.77
CA GLU A 181 -8.60 -10.68 -22.26
C GLU A 181 -7.93 -11.13 -20.96
N LEU A 182 -6.69 -10.68 -20.70
CA LEU A 182 -5.95 -10.92 -19.46
C LEU A 182 -6.32 -9.93 -18.35
N GLY A 183 -7.20 -8.96 -18.61
CA GLY A 183 -7.60 -7.93 -17.65
C GLY A 183 -6.61 -6.75 -17.53
N ASN A 184 -5.55 -6.73 -18.32
CA ASN A 184 -4.53 -5.68 -18.32
C ASN A 184 -4.92 -4.49 -19.19
N ILE A 185 -4.27 -3.35 -18.98
CA ILE A 185 -4.44 -2.17 -19.83
C ILE A 185 -3.63 -2.35 -21.11
N ALA A 186 -4.31 -2.47 -22.25
CA ALA A 186 -3.66 -2.57 -23.56
C ALA A 186 -2.88 -1.29 -23.89
N LYS A 187 -1.62 -1.44 -24.33
CA LYS A 187 -0.74 -0.34 -24.71
C LYS A 187 0.00 -0.62 -26.01
N ARG A 188 0.31 0.45 -26.73
CA ARG A 188 1.25 0.44 -27.87
C ARG A 188 2.63 0.92 -27.45
N TYR A 189 3.68 0.48 -28.13
CA TYR A 189 5.00 1.09 -27.96
C TYR A 189 4.95 2.57 -28.34
N GLY A 190 5.55 3.42 -27.50
CA GLY A 190 5.48 4.88 -27.54
C GLY A 190 4.21 5.47 -26.93
N GLU A 191 3.23 4.66 -26.54
CA GLU A 191 2.02 5.14 -25.85
C GLU A 191 2.31 5.38 -24.37
N LEU A 192 1.72 6.46 -23.83
CA LEU A 192 1.84 6.86 -22.44
C LEU A 192 1.04 5.92 -21.53
N ALA A 193 1.72 5.28 -20.58
CA ALA A 193 1.14 4.66 -19.40
C ALA A 193 1.18 5.64 -18.23
N ARG A 194 0.18 5.57 -17.35
CA ARG A 194 0.04 6.46 -16.20
C ARG A 194 -0.22 5.62 -14.96
N LEU A 195 0.42 5.98 -13.87
CA LEU A 195 0.16 5.44 -12.55
C LEU A 195 -0.47 6.55 -11.70
N ILE A 196 -1.69 6.29 -11.25
CA ILE A 196 -2.45 7.16 -10.35
C ILE A 196 -2.36 6.54 -8.96
N GLY A 197 -1.95 7.32 -7.96
CA GLY A 197 -1.88 6.84 -6.59
C GLY A 197 -3.28 6.70 -5.95
N ASP A 198 -3.33 6.05 -4.80
CA ASP A 198 -4.57 5.86 -4.01
C ASP A 198 -5.33 7.17 -3.68
N ASP A 199 -4.63 8.31 -3.64
CA ASP A 199 -5.20 9.63 -3.39
C ASP A 199 -5.80 10.29 -4.66
N GLY A 200 -5.73 9.60 -5.80
CA GLY A 200 -6.19 10.07 -7.10
C GLY A 200 -5.19 10.98 -7.83
N ASN A 201 -4.00 11.22 -7.26
CA ASN A 201 -2.98 12.05 -7.90
C ASN A 201 -2.14 11.23 -8.88
N LEU A 202 -1.73 11.87 -9.97
CA LEU A 202 -0.77 11.29 -10.90
C LEU A 202 0.61 11.25 -10.23
N ILE A 203 1.16 10.06 -10.03
CA ILE A 203 2.47 9.87 -9.38
C ILE A 203 3.57 9.53 -10.39
N ALA A 204 3.24 8.86 -11.50
CA ALA A 204 4.18 8.58 -12.58
C ALA A 204 3.51 8.48 -13.96
N GLU A 205 4.27 8.83 -14.99
CA GLU A 205 3.94 8.53 -16.38
C GLU A 205 5.17 7.92 -17.05
N PHE A 206 4.97 6.89 -17.87
CA PHE A 206 6.08 6.28 -18.60
C PHE A 206 5.66 5.83 -20.00
N THR A 207 6.65 5.68 -20.88
CA THR A 207 6.48 5.14 -22.23
C THR A 207 7.51 4.05 -22.46
N LEU A 208 7.15 3.07 -23.28
CA LEU A 208 8.07 2.03 -23.73
C LEU A 208 8.48 2.26 -25.17
N GLY A 209 9.78 2.21 -25.45
CA GLY A 209 10.30 2.11 -26.81
C GLY A 209 10.04 0.72 -27.42
N THR A 210 10.24 0.60 -28.73
CA THR A 210 10.20 -0.69 -29.42
C THR A 210 11.32 -1.60 -28.92
N PRO A 211 11.06 -2.88 -28.61
CA PRO A 211 12.10 -3.80 -28.16
C PRO A 211 13.11 -4.06 -29.27
N THR A 212 14.39 -4.17 -28.90
CA THR A 212 15.48 -4.52 -29.82
C THR A 212 16.37 -5.60 -29.20
N PRO A 213 17.16 -6.36 -29.98
CA PRO A 213 18.06 -7.36 -29.41
C PRO A 213 19.02 -6.75 -28.38
N ALA A 214 19.15 -7.37 -27.21
CA ALA A 214 20.09 -6.91 -26.19
C ALA A 214 21.53 -7.30 -26.52
N THR A 215 22.49 -6.51 -26.05
CA THR A 215 23.91 -6.86 -26.10
C THR A 215 24.42 -6.95 -24.67
N CYS A 216 24.72 -8.17 -24.23
CA CYS A 216 25.12 -8.42 -22.84
C CYS A 216 26.64 -8.37 -22.67
N ASN A 217 27.07 -8.17 -21.43
CA ASN A 217 28.47 -8.32 -21.06
C ASN A 217 28.89 -9.81 -21.11
N PRO A 218 30.20 -10.13 -21.23
CA PRO A 218 30.68 -11.51 -21.34
C PRO A 218 30.44 -12.41 -20.12
N TYR A 219 30.03 -11.84 -18.99
CA TYR A 219 29.75 -12.56 -17.75
C TYR A 219 28.25 -12.79 -17.52
N ALA A 220 27.40 -12.32 -18.43
CA ALA A 220 25.97 -12.59 -18.38
C ALA A 220 25.71 -14.08 -18.58
N GLN A 221 24.72 -14.60 -17.88
CA GLN A 221 24.25 -15.97 -18.04
C GLN A 221 23.53 -16.13 -19.39
N GLU A 222 23.44 -17.36 -19.88
CA GLU A 222 22.64 -17.66 -21.08
C GLU A 222 21.15 -17.45 -20.79
N PRO A 223 20.34 -17.04 -21.79
CA PRO A 223 18.90 -16.83 -21.61
C PRO A 223 18.17 -18.15 -21.34
N ASP A 224 17.25 -18.14 -20.36
CA ASP A 224 16.40 -19.27 -19.97
C ASP A 224 15.23 -19.46 -20.96
N ASN A 225 14.67 -18.36 -21.49
CA ASN A 225 13.52 -18.39 -22.40
C ASN A 225 13.91 -18.29 -23.88
N GLY A 226 15.19 -18.09 -24.16
CA GLY A 226 15.79 -18.26 -25.49
C GLY A 226 16.51 -17.04 -26.04
N ARG A 227 16.11 -15.80 -25.68
CA ARG A 227 16.84 -14.60 -26.09
C ARG A 227 16.59 -13.40 -25.19
N PHE A 228 17.61 -12.54 -25.10
CA PHE A 228 17.50 -11.25 -24.44
C PHE A 228 17.05 -10.14 -25.40
N ILE A 229 16.05 -9.37 -24.99
CA ILE A 229 15.66 -8.10 -25.62
C ILE A 229 15.94 -6.94 -24.66
N ARG A 230 16.29 -5.79 -25.22
CA ARG A 230 16.30 -4.51 -24.48
C ARG A 230 14.99 -3.78 -24.75
N LEU A 231 14.47 -3.15 -23.71
CA LEU A 231 13.23 -2.38 -23.74
C LEU A 231 13.50 -0.99 -23.17
N PRO A 232 13.62 0.04 -24.02
CA PRO A 232 13.84 1.41 -23.56
C PRO A 232 12.61 1.93 -22.81
N ILE A 233 12.83 2.62 -21.70
CA ILE A 233 11.81 3.21 -20.85
C ILE A 233 12.14 4.68 -20.62
N SER A 234 11.18 5.56 -20.91
CA SER A 234 11.22 6.97 -20.49
C SER A 234 10.14 7.18 -19.43
N LEU A 235 10.56 7.59 -18.24
CA LEU A 235 9.73 7.73 -17.04
C LEU A 235 9.81 9.16 -16.52
N LYS A 236 8.65 9.71 -16.19
CA LYS A 236 8.51 10.97 -15.47
C LYS A 236 7.74 10.73 -14.18
N THR A 237 8.34 11.07 -13.05
CA THR A 237 7.71 11.01 -11.73
C THR A 237 7.21 12.40 -11.33
N TYR A 238 6.16 12.41 -10.52
CA TYR A 238 5.50 13.60 -10.00
C TYR A 238 5.66 13.67 -8.47
N ASP A 239 4.90 14.57 -7.84
CA ASP A 239 4.82 14.60 -6.38
C ASP A 239 4.18 13.31 -5.85
N ASP A 240 4.70 12.81 -4.74
CA ASP A 240 4.29 11.54 -4.15
C ASP A 240 4.26 11.67 -2.63
N PRO A 241 3.25 12.37 -2.07
CA PRO A 241 3.15 12.60 -0.63
C PRO A 241 2.91 11.31 0.17
N THR A 242 2.54 10.23 -0.53
CA THR A 242 2.21 8.92 0.04
C THR A 242 3.34 7.89 -0.06
N ASP A 243 4.47 8.25 -0.68
CA ASP A 243 5.63 7.37 -0.90
C ASP A 243 5.27 6.08 -1.67
N GLN A 244 4.38 6.17 -2.66
CA GLN A 244 3.99 5.05 -3.53
C GLN A 244 5.01 4.74 -4.63
N LEU A 245 5.88 5.69 -5.00
CA LEU A 245 6.95 5.50 -5.98
C LEU A 245 7.95 4.42 -5.56
N VAL A 246 8.11 4.15 -4.27
CA VAL A 246 8.98 3.08 -3.76
C VAL A 246 8.52 1.68 -4.19
N LEU A 247 7.24 1.54 -4.51
CA LEU A 247 6.62 0.29 -4.94
C LEU A 247 6.54 0.18 -6.47
N LEU A 248 6.79 1.28 -7.20
CA LEU A 248 6.91 1.25 -8.65
C LEU A 248 8.27 0.65 -9.03
N ASN A 249 8.27 -0.63 -9.40
CA ASN A 249 9.43 -1.30 -9.95
C ASN A 249 9.21 -1.56 -11.46
N LEU A 250 9.99 -0.86 -12.28
CA LEU A 250 9.96 -1.02 -13.73
C LEU A 250 11.01 -2.02 -14.24
N GLY A 251 11.94 -2.49 -13.39
CA GLY A 251 12.89 -3.56 -13.72
C GLY A 251 12.30 -4.98 -13.56
N SER A 252 11.28 -5.11 -12.72
CA SER A 252 10.58 -6.35 -12.38
C SER A 252 9.22 -5.96 -11.79
N PRO A 253 8.11 -6.70 -12.01
CA PRO A 253 8.05 -8.08 -12.50
C PRO A 253 7.44 -8.16 -13.91
N TRP A 254 8.29 -8.32 -14.93
CA TRP A 254 7.85 -8.52 -16.30
C TRP A 254 7.53 -9.99 -16.58
N GLU A 255 6.45 -10.22 -17.32
CA GLU A 255 6.05 -11.52 -17.82
C GLU A 255 5.91 -11.49 -19.35
N TYR A 256 6.19 -12.62 -19.99
CA TYR A 256 5.82 -12.90 -21.36
C TYR A 256 4.61 -13.83 -21.36
N VAL A 257 3.55 -13.46 -22.07
CA VAL A 257 2.37 -14.31 -22.26
C VAL A 257 2.29 -14.72 -23.72
N SER A 258 2.35 -16.02 -23.98
CA SER A 258 2.23 -16.57 -25.33
C SER A 258 0.80 -16.47 -25.88
N THR A 259 0.66 -16.67 -27.18
CA THR A 259 -0.66 -16.68 -27.85
C THR A 259 -1.62 -17.77 -27.39
N ASP A 260 -1.13 -18.79 -26.66
CA ASP A 260 -1.93 -19.83 -26.01
C ASP A 260 -2.07 -19.60 -24.49
N ASN A 261 -1.89 -18.35 -24.02
CA ASN A 261 -2.08 -17.90 -22.64
C ASN A 261 -1.17 -18.60 -21.61
N ARG A 262 0.02 -19.03 -22.01
CA ARG A 262 1.06 -19.49 -21.06
C ARG A 262 1.93 -18.31 -20.67
N SER A 263 2.01 -18.03 -19.37
CA SER A 263 2.91 -17.02 -18.81
C SER A 263 4.29 -17.62 -18.53
N LEU A 264 5.33 -16.85 -18.84
CA LEU A 264 6.73 -17.10 -18.51
C LEU A 264 7.28 -15.84 -17.84
N GLU A 265 8.09 -16.03 -16.79
CA GLU A 265 8.81 -14.92 -16.17
C GLU A 265 9.82 -14.35 -17.18
N ALA A 266 9.72 -13.05 -17.49
CA ALA A 266 10.62 -12.38 -18.43
C ALA A 266 11.75 -11.63 -17.72
N SER A 267 11.55 -11.26 -16.45
CA SER A 267 12.58 -10.69 -15.56
C SER A 267 13.45 -11.77 -14.89
N THR A 268 13.94 -12.76 -15.65
CA THR A 268 14.73 -13.89 -15.12
C THR A 268 16.05 -13.44 -14.48
N SER A 269 16.68 -14.28 -13.65
CA SER A 269 18.02 -14.02 -13.13
C SER A 269 19.06 -13.88 -14.25
N ALA A 270 18.88 -14.60 -15.36
CA ALA A 270 19.72 -14.48 -16.54
C ALA A 270 19.56 -13.10 -17.19
N ALA A 271 18.32 -12.61 -17.34
CA ALA A 271 18.04 -11.25 -17.81
C ALA A 271 18.69 -10.20 -16.90
N GLY A 272 18.57 -10.37 -15.58
CA GLY A 272 19.19 -9.50 -14.57
C GLY A 272 20.72 -9.45 -14.63
N SER A 273 21.37 -10.55 -15.04
CA SER A 273 22.83 -10.57 -15.25
C SER A 273 23.29 -9.83 -16.51
N CYS A 274 22.37 -9.61 -17.46
CA CYS A 274 22.58 -8.82 -18.67
C CYS A 274 22.18 -7.35 -18.49
N ALA A 275 21.16 -7.08 -17.68
CA ALA A 275 20.56 -5.76 -17.50
C ALA A 275 21.54 -4.73 -16.93
N TYR A 276 21.36 -3.48 -17.36
CA TYR A 276 22.04 -2.32 -16.80
C TYR A 276 21.18 -1.66 -15.72
N ASP A 277 21.85 -0.93 -14.81
CA ASP A 277 21.30 -0.30 -13.61
C ASP A 277 19.91 0.35 -13.83
N VAL A 278 18.86 -0.35 -13.40
CA VAL A 278 17.52 0.24 -13.28
C VAL A 278 17.56 1.20 -12.09
N PRO A 279 17.20 2.49 -12.27
CA PRO A 279 17.24 3.45 -11.18
C PRO A 279 16.34 3.01 -10.02
N ALA A 280 16.94 2.70 -8.88
CA ALA A 280 16.21 2.36 -7.66
C ALA A 280 16.94 2.94 -6.42
N PRO A 281 16.24 3.64 -5.51
CA PRO A 281 14.81 3.99 -5.56
C PRO A 281 14.51 5.14 -6.54
N LEU A 282 13.27 5.18 -7.05
CA LEU A 282 12.75 6.32 -7.80
C LEU A 282 12.42 7.47 -6.83
N GLY A 283 12.77 8.69 -7.21
CA GLY A 283 12.47 9.91 -6.45
C GLY A 283 11.35 10.72 -7.11
N PRO A 284 10.63 11.55 -6.33
CA PRO A 284 9.57 12.38 -6.87
C PRO A 284 10.12 13.50 -7.76
N ASN A 285 9.28 14.00 -8.67
CA ASN A 285 9.57 15.14 -9.56
C ASN A 285 10.85 15.01 -10.40
N ARG A 286 11.10 13.83 -10.98
CA ARG A 286 12.30 13.51 -11.77
C ARG A 286 11.94 12.92 -13.13
N ASN A 287 12.87 13.03 -14.07
CA ASN A 287 12.80 12.30 -15.34
C ASN A 287 13.92 11.27 -15.35
N TYR A 288 13.61 10.09 -15.87
CA TYR A 288 14.51 8.95 -16.00
C TYR A 288 14.41 8.40 -17.42
N ASP A 289 15.55 8.14 -18.02
CA ASP A 289 15.66 7.38 -19.27
C ASP A 289 16.60 6.21 -19.00
N PHE A 290 16.08 5.00 -19.13
CA PHE A 290 16.83 3.77 -18.89
C PHE A 290 16.30 2.65 -19.78
N GLU A 291 16.93 1.49 -19.72
CA GLU A 291 16.47 0.31 -20.45
C GLU A 291 16.42 -0.88 -19.50
N VAL A 292 15.48 -1.79 -19.75
CA VAL A 292 15.40 -3.07 -19.07
C VAL A 292 15.71 -4.18 -20.05
N VAL A 293 16.40 -5.22 -19.58
CA VAL A 293 16.63 -6.43 -20.37
C VAL A 293 15.64 -7.49 -19.92
N LEU A 294 14.95 -8.09 -20.88
CA LEU A 294 13.98 -9.16 -20.67
C LEU A 294 14.42 -10.42 -21.41
N ASP A 295 14.19 -11.57 -20.80
CA ASP A 295 14.44 -12.89 -21.37
C ASP A 295 13.13 -13.49 -21.87
N VAL A 296 13.02 -13.63 -23.19
CA VAL A 296 11.75 -13.95 -23.86
C VAL A 296 11.95 -14.96 -24.99
N PRO A 297 10.90 -15.70 -25.38
CA PRO A 297 10.96 -16.57 -26.55
C PRO A 297 11.09 -15.81 -27.87
N ALA A 298 11.62 -16.48 -28.90
CA ALA A 298 11.58 -16.00 -30.29
C ALA A 298 10.21 -16.30 -30.96
N ALA A 299 9.13 -15.92 -30.27
CA ALA A 299 7.76 -16.17 -30.70
C ALA A 299 6.86 -14.96 -30.37
N PRO A 300 5.82 -14.70 -31.17
CA PRO A 300 4.88 -13.62 -30.90
C PRO A 300 4.10 -13.89 -29.61
N GLY A 301 3.71 -12.83 -28.91
CA GLY A 301 2.95 -12.90 -27.66
C GLY A 301 2.67 -11.51 -27.11
N ALA A 302 2.64 -11.38 -25.80
CA ALA A 302 2.50 -10.11 -25.09
C ALA A 302 3.57 -9.98 -23.99
N LEU A 303 4.02 -8.76 -23.75
CA LEU A 303 4.78 -8.40 -22.55
C LEU A 303 3.81 -7.77 -21.57
N VAL A 304 3.81 -8.27 -20.34
CA VAL A 304 2.97 -7.77 -19.25
C VAL A 304 3.87 -7.23 -18.16
N LEU A 305 3.62 -5.99 -17.76
CA LEU A 305 4.18 -5.41 -16.54
C LEU A 305 3.11 -5.46 -15.46
N ASN A 306 3.29 -6.35 -14.48
CA ASN A 306 2.36 -6.49 -13.36
C ASN A 306 2.58 -5.34 -12.36
N ALA A 307 1.61 -4.43 -12.28
CA ALA A 307 1.60 -3.34 -11.31
C ALA A 307 1.01 -3.84 -9.99
N LEU A 308 1.60 -3.46 -8.85
CA LEU A 308 1.10 -3.86 -7.53
C LEU A 308 -0.16 -3.10 -7.08
N PHE A 309 -0.50 -1.98 -7.74
CA PHE A 309 -1.49 -1.02 -7.26
C PHE A 309 -2.80 -0.97 -8.03
N ASP A 310 -2.80 -1.44 -9.27
CA ASP A 310 -3.98 -1.39 -10.11
C ASP A 310 -4.68 -2.76 -10.13
N ASP A 311 -5.98 -2.75 -10.43
CA ASP A 311 -6.80 -3.94 -10.70
C ASP A 311 -6.31 -4.73 -11.95
N GLY A 312 -5.10 -4.49 -12.45
CA GLY A 312 -4.46 -5.09 -13.61
C GLY A 312 -3.11 -4.41 -13.94
N GLY A 313 -2.26 -5.09 -14.70
CA GLY A 313 -1.00 -4.54 -15.21
C GLY A 313 -1.18 -3.78 -16.53
N TRP A 314 -0.06 -3.51 -17.20
CA TRP A 314 -0.03 -3.02 -18.58
C TRP A 314 0.45 -4.09 -19.53
N GLU A 315 -0.10 -4.13 -20.74
CA GLU A 315 0.18 -5.16 -21.73
C GLU A 315 0.56 -4.57 -23.09
N TRP A 316 1.64 -5.06 -23.68
CA TRP A 316 2.12 -4.68 -25.01
C TRP A 316 2.26 -5.91 -25.91
N SER A 317 1.77 -5.82 -27.14
CA SER A 317 1.98 -6.90 -28.12
C SER A 317 3.45 -7.04 -28.50
N TYR A 318 3.98 -8.26 -28.44
CA TYR A 318 5.35 -8.60 -28.80
C TYR A 318 5.41 -9.39 -30.10
N PRO A 319 6.17 -8.95 -31.12
CA PRO A 319 6.14 -9.57 -32.45
C PRO A 319 6.98 -10.86 -32.57
N GLY A 320 7.92 -11.14 -31.66
CA GLY A 320 8.73 -12.36 -31.72
C GLY A 320 9.86 -12.37 -32.77
N SER A 321 10.14 -11.24 -33.45
CA SER A 321 11.23 -11.11 -34.44
C SER A 321 12.56 -10.76 -33.81
#